data_AF-A0A2V9M548-F1
#
_entry.id   AF-A0A2V9M548-F1
#
_cell.length_a   1.000
_cell.length_b   1.000
_cell.length_c   1.000
_cell.angle_alpha   90.00
_cell.angle_beta   90.00
_cell.angle_gamma   90.00
#
_symmetry.space_group_name_H-M   'P 1'
#
loop_
_entity.id
_entity.type
_entity.pdbx_description
1 polymer ?
#
loop_
_entity_poly.entity_id
_entity_poly.type
_entity_poly.pdbx_seq_one_letter_code
_entity_poly.pdbx_strand_id
1 'polypeptide(L)'
;MQSKVVRRYLLPREAEQDPGFRDYILDLSHRGLRLIAWIEIIFPVLMVPAQSFVTAEPASRRLLMSRLIALLLLGALTLGLSRTSWSRRWGRILAVTSGWISATILVCTALLFPSASFVEELPMGLIVIPLICVVVIPLWPLHVLELGLATPGFYALAFWGSGSWNRSGQMWTEIVFLVMISLLCTALSSMLYTQRHSSYRAHQEALRIAEDLRQSQLRVLLSENAASMGRLAAALSHDFNSPIGALRSSAETLLSLAGRISPAPAEKREELLAALKELCVAVRDSSERLYSIIARIQRFT
;
A
#
# COMPACT_ATOMS: atom_id res chain seq x y z
N MET A 1 23.87 24.20 6.26
CA MET A 1 22.63 23.45 6.57
C MET A 1 21.63 23.45 5.41
N GLN A 2 21.42 24.59 4.73
CA GLN A 2 20.47 24.72 3.60
C GLN A 2 20.82 23.84 2.37
N SER A 3 22.09 23.63 2.03
CA SER A 3 22.49 22.77 0.89
C SER A 3 22.10 21.30 1.06
N LYS A 4 22.07 20.78 2.29
CA LYS A 4 21.64 19.40 2.58
C LYS A 4 20.13 19.22 2.40
N VAL A 5 19.34 20.22 2.77
CA VAL A 5 17.89 20.21 2.62
C VAL A 5 17.50 20.21 1.15
N VAL A 6 18.07 21.13 0.36
CA VAL A 6 17.81 21.21 -1.09
C VAL A 6 18.21 19.91 -1.81
N ARG A 7 19.39 19.35 -1.45
CA ARG A 7 19.83 18.07 -2.00
C ARG A 7 18.86 16.93 -1.68
N ARG A 8 18.25 16.92 -0.50
CA ARG A 8 17.30 15.87 -0.08
C ARG A 8 16.00 15.92 -0.88
N TYR A 9 15.54 17.11 -1.26
CA TYR A 9 14.36 17.28 -2.11
C TYR A 9 14.64 16.96 -3.59
N LEU A 10 15.82 17.31 -4.10
CA LEU A 10 16.18 17.07 -5.51
C LEU A 10 16.65 15.62 -5.77
N LEU A 11 17.29 15.00 -4.79
CA LEU A 11 17.81 13.63 -4.84
C LEU A 11 17.26 12.82 -3.66
N PRO A 12 16.07 12.24 -3.77
CA PRO A 12 15.46 11.44 -2.70
C PRO A 12 16.11 10.04 -2.59
N ARG A 13 17.43 9.92 -2.81
CA ARG A 13 18.17 8.65 -2.70
C ARG A 13 18.03 8.02 -1.32
N GLU A 14 17.90 8.83 -0.27
CA GLU A 14 17.67 8.36 1.11
C GLU A 14 16.31 7.67 1.26
N ALA A 15 15.28 8.11 0.54
CA ALA A 15 13.95 7.52 0.59
C ALA A 15 13.90 6.14 -0.10
N GLU A 16 14.63 5.97 -1.20
CA GLU A 16 14.72 4.68 -1.94
C GLU A 16 15.67 3.65 -1.29
N GLN A 17 16.26 3.96 -0.13
CA GLN A 17 17.03 2.98 0.64
C GLN A 17 16.13 1.90 1.25
N ASP A 18 14.87 2.24 1.57
CA ASP A 18 13.88 1.25 1.98
C ASP A 18 13.52 0.36 0.77
N PRO A 19 13.81 -0.96 0.82
CA PRO A 19 13.52 -1.87 -0.28
C PRO A 19 12.04 -1.91 -0.63
N GLY A 20 11.14 -1.78 0.36
CA GLY A 20 9.70 -1.81 0.11
C GLY A 20 9.21 -0.56 -0.62
N PHE A 21 9.73 0.62 -0.27
CA PHE A 21 9.40 1.86 -0.98
C PHE A 21 9.96 1.84 -2.40
N ARG A 22 11.18 1.31 -2.58
CA ARG A 22 11.78 1.14 -3.91
C ARG A 22 10.91 0.27 -4.81
N ASP A 23 10.46 -0.88 -4.31
CA ASP A 23 9.61 -1.79 -5.08
C ASP A 23 8.24 -1.17 -5.41
N TYR A 24 7.65 -0.43 -4.46
CA TYR A 24 6.44 0.35 -4.69
C TYR A 24 6.61 1.36 -5.84
N ILE A 25 7.73 2.08 -5.90
CA ILE A 25 7.98 3.06 -6.95
C ILE A 25 8.28 2.39 -8.30
N LEU A 26 8.97 1.24 -8.33
CA LEU A 26 9.22 0.49 -9.57
C LEU A 26 7.93 -0.09 -10.15
N ASP A 27 7.01 -0.54 -9.30
CA ASP A 27 5.70 -0.99 -9.77
C ASP A 27 4.84 0.17 -10.29
N LEU A 28 4.91 1.33 -9.63
CA LEU A 28 4.25 2.54 -10.11
C LEU A 28 4.81 3.03 -11.45
N SER A 29 6.14 2.97 -11.65
CA SER A 29 6.76 3.36 -12.93
C SER A 29 6.39 2.40 -14.06
N HIS A 30 6.27 1.10 -13.79
CA HIS A 30 5.79 0.09 -14.74
C HIS A 30 4.36 0.37 -15.19
N ARG A 31 3.46 0.67 -14.25
CA ARG A 31 2.08 1.07 -14.56
C ARG A 31 2.02 2.41 -15.29
N GLY A 32 2.85 3.37 -14.87
CA GLY A 32 2.94 4.69 -15.49
C GLY A 32 3.41 4.63 -16.95
N LEU A 33 4.36 3.76 -17.29
CA LEU A 33 4.84 3.61 -18.67
C LEU A 33 3.71 3.19 -19.63
N ARG A 34 2.78 2.35 -19.19
CA ARG A 34 1.60 1.96 -20.00
C ARG A 34 0.68 3.15 -20.24
N LEU A 35 0.47 3.99 -19.23
CA LEU A 35 -0.35 5.19 -19.35
C LEU A 35 0.30 6.20 -20.31
N ILE A 36 1.62 6.38 -20.25
CA ILE A 36 2.34 7.22 -21.22
C ILE A 36 2.15 6.70 -22.64
N ALA A 37 2.33 5.40 -22.86
CA ALA A 37 2.14 4.81 -24.19
C ALA A 37 0.72 5.05 -24.74
N TRP A 38 -0.31 4.93 -23.91
CA TRP A 38 -1.68 5.26 -24.30
C TRP A 38 -1.85 6.74 -24.65
N ILE A 39 -1.23 7.63 -23.87
CA ILE A 39 -1.31 9.08 -24.11
C ILE A 39 -0.56 9.46 -25.39
N GLU A 40 0.62 8.88 -25.62
CA GLU A 40 1.40 9.04 -26.86
C GLU A 40 0.61 8.60 -28.10
N ILE A 41 -0.33 7.66 -27.97
CA ILE A 41 -1.22 7.23 -29.07
C ILE A 41 -2.45 8.14 -29.18
N ILE A 42 -3.14 8.40 -28.07
CA ILE A 42 -4.42 9.13 -28.06
C ILE A 42 -4.22 10.59 -28.44
N PHE A 43 -3.18 11.24 -27.90
CA PHE A 43 -2.90 12.65 -28.14
C PHE A 43 -2.78 13.00 -29.64
N PRO A 44 -1.91 12.36 -30.44
CA PRO A 44 -1.80 12.66 -31.86
C PRO A 44 -3.05 12.23 -32.65
N VAL A 45 -3.74 11.15 -32.25
CA VAL A 45 -4.98 10.70 -32.89
C VAL A 45 -6.10 11.74 -32.76
N LEU A 46 -6.14 12.49 -31.66
CA LEU A 46 -7.11 13.57 -31.49
C LEU A 46 -6.64 14.88 -32.12
N MET A 47 -5.36 15.23 -31.91
CA MET A 47 -4.82 16.52 -32.35
C MET A 47 -4.62 16.63 -33.87
N VAL A 48 -4.10 15.59 -34.53
CA VAL A 48 -3.76 15.67 -35.95
C VAL A 48 -5.00 15.84 -36.84
N PRO A 49 -6.11 15.10 -36.64
CA PRO A 49 -7.33 15.34 -37.40
C PRO A 49 -7.90 16.74 -37.17
N ALA A 50 -7.93 17.22 -35.92
CA ALA A 50 -8.39 18.57 -35.60
C ALA A 50 -7.59 19.63 -36.39
N GLN A 51 -6.27 19.50 -36.45
CA GLN A 51 -5.41 20.39 -37.23
C GLN A 51 -5.60 20.24 -38.75
N SER A 52 -5.92 19.04 -39.24
CA SER A 52 -6.20 18.84 -40.67
C SER A 52 -7.45 19.56 -41.16
N PHE A 53 -8.42 19.82 -40.26
CA PHE A 53 -9.60 20.63 -40.56
C PHE A 53 -9.30 22.12 -40.62
N VAL A 54 -8.35 22.61 -39.81
CA VAL A 54 -7.96 24.02 -39.75
C VAL A 54 -6.99 24.38 -40.89
N THR A 55 -6.16 23.43 -41.33
CA THR A 55 -5.14 23.67 -42.36
C THR A 55 -5.66 23.41 -43.78
N ALA A 56 -5.66 24.46 -44.61
CA ALA A 56 -6.13 24.41 -45.99
C ALA A 56 -5.08 23.92 -47.00
N GLU A 57 -3.80 23.90 -46.64
CA GLU A 57 -2.72 23.57 -47.59
C GLU A 57 -2.46 22.04 -47.72
N PRO A 58 -2.28 21.51 -48.94
CA PRO A 58 -2.07 20.07 -49.15
C PRO A 58 -0.68 19.58 -48.72
N ALA A 59 0.34 20.45 -48.72
CA ALA A 59 1.70 20.10 -48.32
C ALA A 59 1.82 19.87 -46.80
N SER A 60 1.15 20.72 -45.99
CA SER A 60 1.11 20.58 -44.54
C SER A 60 0.34 19.34 -44.10
N ARG A 61 -0.70 18.93 -44.84
CA ARG A 61 -1.45 17.69 -44.59
C ARG A 61 -0.58 16.44 -44.70
N ARG A 62 0.32 16.34 -45.68
CA ARG A 62 1.23 15.18 -45.80
C ARG A 62 2.17 15.07 -44.58
N LEU A 63 2.68 16.21 -44.11
CA LEU A 63 3.57 16.24 -42.94
C LEU A 63 2.85 15.92 -41.62
N LEU A 64 1.62 16.42 -41.47
CA LEU A 64 0.73 16.08 -40.36
C LEU A 64 0.51 14.57 -40.27
N MET A 65 0.31 13.91 -41.41
CA MET A 65 0.16 12.45 -41.47
C MET A 65 1.46 11.72 -41.13
N SER A 66 2.63 12.19 -41.62
CA SER A 66 3.91 11.58 -41.21
C SER A 66 4.18 11.73 -39.71
N ARG A 67 3.80 12.87 -39.11
CA ARG A 67 3.91 13.12 -37.68
C ARG A 67 3.00 12.19 -36.87
N LEU A 68 1.75 12.02 -37.31
CA LEU A 68 0.80 11.07 -36.72
C LEU A 68 1.37 9.65 -36.73
N ILE A 69 1.87 9.19 -37.87
CA ILE A 69 2.45 7.86 -38.02
C ILE A 69 3.68 7.70 -37.11
N ALA A 70 4.58 8.68 -37.07
CA ALA A 70 5.78 8.63 -36.22
C ALA A 70 5.44 8.53 -34.73
N LEU A 71 4.48 9.34 -34.24
CA LEU A 71 4.04 9.30 -32.85
C LEU A 71 3.26 8.02 -32.51
N LEU A 72 2.45 7.51 -33.44
CA LEU A 72 1.76 6.22 -33.29
C LEU A 72 2.75 5.04 -33.21
N LEU A 73 3.78 5.05 -34.06
CA LEU A 73 4.84 4.04 -34.03
C LEU A 73 5.63 4.11 -32.72
N LEU A 74 5.95 5.32 -32.25
CA LEU A 74 6.60 5.53 -30.96
C LEU A 74 5.72 5.00 -29.82
N GLY A 75 4.45 5.37 -29.78
CA GLY A 75 3.49 4.91 -28.77
C GLY A 75 3.25 3.39 -28.80
N ALA A 76 3.22 2.78 -29.98
CA ALA A 76 3.14 1.33 -30.12
C ALA A 76 4.41 0.63 -29.63
N LEU A 77 5.58 1.22 -29.87
CA LEU A 77 6.87 0.72 -29.40
C LEU A 77 7.00 0.85 -27.88
N THR A 78 6.60 1.97 -27.28
CA THR A 78 6.57 2.15 -25.82
C THR A 78 5.57 1.20 -25.17
N LEU A 79 4.40 0.98 -25.80
CA LEU A 79 3.43 -0.01 -25.34
C LEU A 79 3.99 -1.44 -25.41
N GLY A 80 4.69 -1.79 -26.48
CA GLY A 80 5.37 -3.09 -26.63
C GLY A 80 6.42 -3.31 -25.54
N LEU A 81 7.28 -2.31 -25.31
CA LEU A 81 8.31 -2.36 -24.26
C LEU A 81 7.69 -2.45 -22.86
N SER A 82 6.55 -1.81 -22.62
CA SER A 82 5.81 -1.85 -21.34
C SER A 82 5.20 -3.21 -20.99
N ARG A 83 5.08 -4.13 -21.96
CA ARG A 83 4.61 -5.51 -21.74
C ARG A 83 5.74 -6.44 -21.30
N THR A 84 6.99 -6.04 -21.51
CA THR A 84 8.16 -6.87 -21.19
C THR A 84 8.49 -6.76 -19.70
N SER A 85 9.01 -7.83 -19.08
CA SER A 85 9.48 -7.78 -17.67
C SER A 85 10.60 -6.75 -17.45
N TRP A 86 11.30 -6.36 -18.52
CA TRP A 86 12.39 -5.40 -18.53
C TRP A 86 11.95 -3.97 -18.14
N SER A 87 10.69 -3.61 -18.36
CA SER A 87 10.16 -2.28 -18.03
C SER A 87 10.08 -2.00 -16.53
N ARG A 88 10.07 -3.03 -15.66
CA ARG A 88 10.11 -2.79 -14.20
C ARG A 88 11.41 -2.15 -13.75
N ARG A 89 12.54 -2.52 -14.37
CA ARG A 89 13.86 -2.01 -13.98
C ARG A 89 14.21 -0.71 -14.71
N TRP A 90 13.83 -0.59 -15.97
CA TRP A 90 14.21 0.53 -16.84
C TRP A 90 13.07 1.48 -17.18
N GLY A 91 11.89 1.30 -16.60
CA GLY A 91 10.68 2.07 -16.95
C GLY A 91 10.84 3.57 -16.86
N ARG A 92 11.60 4.08 -15.88
CA ARG A 92 11.92 5.50 -15.76
C ARG A 92 12.73 6.01 -16.96
N ILE A 93 13.76 5.27 -17.36
CA ILE A 93 14.64 5.65 -18.48
C ILE A 93 13.85 5.56 -19.78
N LEU A 94 13.09 4.48 -19.98
CA LEU A 94 12.23 4.29 -21.16
C LEU A 94 11.25 5.46 -21.37
N ALA A 95 10.63 5.95 -20.30
CA ALA A 95 9.72 7.07 -20.37
C ALA A 95 10.41 8.42 -20.65
N VAL A 96 11.59 8.65 -20.07
CA VAL A 96 12.38 9.85 -20.38
C VAL A 96 12.80 9.82 -21.84
N THR A 97 13.25 8.65 -22.34
CA THR A 97 13.64 8.50 -23.74
C THR A 97 12.46 8.66 -24.69
N SER A 98 11.28 8.12 -24.37
CA SER A 98 10.10 8.27 -25.23
C SER A 98 9.60 9.72 -25.26
N GLY A 99 9.55 10.39 -24.11
CA GLY A 99 9.21 11.80 -24.01
C GLY A 99 10.18 12.68 -24.81
N TRP A 100 11.49 12.39 -24.74
CA TRP A 100 12.49 13.12 -25.50
C TRP A 100 12.35 12.91 -27.01
N ILE A 101 12.17 11.66 -27.47
CA ILE A 101 11.95 11.35 -28.89
C ILE A 101 10.68 12.03 -29.41
N SER A 102 9.60 12.02 -28.61
CA SER A 102 8.34 12.71 -28.97
C SER A 102 8.55 14.22 -29.11
N ALA A 103 9.29 14.85 -28.20
CA ALA A 103 9.65 16.27 -28.30
C ALA A 103 10.50 16.56 -29.54
N THR A 104 11.47 15.69 -29.86
CA THR A 104 12.29 15.80 -31.07
C THR A 104 11.45 15.72 -32.34
N ILE A 105 10.51 14.78 -32.43
CA ILE A 105 9.59 14.66 -33.58
C ILE A 105 8.78 15.95 -33.76
N LEU A 106 8.25 16.53 -32.68
CA LEU A 106 7.50 17.78 -32.72
C LEU A 106 8.35 18.96 -33.22
N VAL A 107 9.56 19.12 -32.69
CA VAL A 107 10.47 20.20 -33.10
C VAL A 107 10.96 20.02 -34.54
N CYS A 108 11.35 18.82 -34.95
CA CYS A 108 11.82 18.57 -36.32
C CYS A 108 10.72 18.80 -37.36
N THR A 109 9.49 18.37 -37.08
CA THR A 109 8.35 18.61 -37.99
C THR A 109 7.98 20.09 -38.10
N ALA A 110 8.15 20.85 -37.02
CA ALA A 110 7.94 22.29 -37.01
C ALA A 110 8.97 23.07 -37.85
N LEU A 111 10.24 22.67 -37.79
CA LEU A 111 11.30 23.33 -38.57
C LEU A 111 11.14 23.13 -40.08
N LEU A 112 10.64 21.97 -40.50
CA LEU A 112 10.50 21.63 -41.92
C LEU A 112 9.42 22.48 -42.62
N PHE A 113 8.40 22.97 -41.91
CA PHE A 113 7.35 23.82 -42.46
C PHE A 113 7.01 24.97 -41.50
N PRO A 114 7.69 26.13 -41.64
CA PRO A 114 7.48 27.30 -40.79
C PRO A 114 6.20 28.09 -41.16
N SER A 115 5.04 27.44 -41.31
CA SER A 115 3.77 28.13 -41.54
C SER A 115 3.23 28.74 -40.24
N ALA A 116 2.63 29.94 -40.32
CA ALA A 116 2.21 30.72 -39.14
C ALA A 116 1.29 29.96 -38.17
N SER A 117 0.41 29.11 -38.69
CA SER A 117 -0.49 28.26 -37.89
C SER A 117 0.19 27.09 -37.17
N PHE A 118 1.35 26.63 -37.66
CA PHE A 118 2.05 25.48 -37.09
C PHE A 118 2.97 25.88 -35.94
N VAL A 119 3.52 27.10 -36.00
CA VAL A 119 4.45 27.67 -35.02
C VAL A 119 3.73 28.07 -33.73
N GLU A 120 2.49 28.56 -33.82
CA GLU A 120 1.69 28.94 -32.64
C GLU A 120 1.23 27.74 -31.79
N GLU A 121 1.22 26.51 -32.34
CA GLU A 121 0.75 25.29 -31.65
C GLU A 121 1.86 24.40 -31.08
N LEU A 122 3.14 24.63 -31.44
CA LEU A 122 4.29 23.91 -30.85
C LEU A 122 4.33 23.91 -29.33
N PRO A 123 4.05 25.04 -28.64
CA PRO A 123 4.19 25.09 -27.20
C PRO A 123 3.31 24.04 -26.52
N MET A 124 2.06 23.87 -26.98
CA MET A 124 1.08 23.01 -26.30
C MET A 124 1.51 21.54 -26.26
N GLY A 125 1.98 20.98 -27.38
CA GLY A 125 2.49 19.61 -27.42
C GLY A 125 3.76 19.42 -26.59
N LEU A 126 4.68 20.38 -26.67
CA LEU A 126 5.93 20.39 -25.91
C LEU A 126 5.73 20.56 -24.40
N ILE A 127 4.63 21.16 -23.96
CA ILE A 127 4.27 21.34 -22.54
C ILE A 127 3.55 20.11 -22.00
N VAL A 128 2.57 19.59 -22.74
CA VAL A 128 1.65 18.55 -22.25
C VAL A 128 2.38 17.23 -22.04
N ILE A 129 3.28 16.85 -22.95
CA ILE A 129 4.03 15.60 -22.86
C ILE A 129 4.89 15.52 -21.58
N PRO A 130 5.80 16.48 -21.29
CA PRO A 130 6.59 16.43 -20.06
C PRO A 130 5.74 16.57 -18.80
N LEU A 131 4.67 17.39 -18.81
CA LEU A 131 3.76 17.52 -17.67
C LEU A 131 3.11 16.17 -17.32
N ILE A 132 2.61 15.46 -18.33
CA ILE A 132 2.02 14.14 -18.17
C ILE A 132 3.07 13.13 -17.71
N CYS A 133 4.26 13.11 -18.33
CA CYS A 133 5.35 12.21 -17.93
C CYS A 133 5.70 12.37 -16.44
N VAL A 134 5.73 13.62 -15.94
CA VAL A 134 6.05 13.96 -14.56
C VAL A 134 4.97 13.53 -13.57
N VAL A 135 3.69 13.65 -13.94
CA VAL A 135 2.58 13.24 -13.08
C VAL A 135 2.49 11.71 -13.00
N VAL A 136 2.60 11.05 -14.16
CA VAL A 136 2.33 9.63 -14.32
C VAL A 136 3.47 8.77 -13.81
N ILE A 137 4.73 9.20 -14.01
CA ILE A 137 5.90 8.42 -13.59
C ILE A 137 6.63 9.11 -12.44
N PRO A 138 6.99 8.37 -11.38
CA PRO A 138 7.84 8.85 -10.31
C PRO A 138 9.29 9.02 -10.81
N LEU A 139 9.53 10.08 -11.58
CA LEU A 139 10.86 10.52 -11.97
C LEU A 139 11.55 11.21 -10.80
N TRP A 140 12.88 11.17 -10.79
CA TRP A 140 13.63 12.02 -9.88
C TRP A 140 13.48 13.47 -10.34
N PRO A 141 13.30 14.43 -9.40
CA PRO A 141 13.20 15.84 -9.76
C PRO A 141 14.37 16.32 -10.62
N LEU A 142 15.59 15.80 -10.41
CA LEU A 142 16.73 16.10 -11.29
C LEU A 142 16.55 15.59 -12.72
N HIS A 143 16.01 14.40 -12.95
CA HIS A 143 15.77 13.93 -14.32
C HIS A 143 14.72 14.78 -15.03
N VAL A 144 13.72 15.26 -14.29
CA VAL A 144 12.70 16.19 -14.81
C VAL A 144 13.34 17.54 -15.17
N LEU A 145 14.24 18.04 -14.33
CA LEU A 145 14.97 19.27 -14.58
C LEU A 145 15.90 19.15 -15.80
N GLU A 146 16.65 18.05 -15.89
CA GLU A 146 17.54 17.76 -17.01
C GLU A 146 16.75 17.67 -18.32
N LEU A 147 15.67 16.90 -18.35
CA LEU A 147 14.78 16.79 -19.51
C LEU A 147 14.16 18.14 -19.87
N GLY A 148 13.72 18.88 -18.86
CA GLY A 148 13.08 20.18 -18.99
C GLY A 148 14.01 21.30 -19.44
N LEU A 149 15.32 21.23 -19.17
CA LEU A 149 16.33 22.15 -19.71
C LEU A 149 16.86 21.71 -21.08
N ALA A 150 16.94 20.39 -21.32
CA ALA A 150 17.35 19.83 -22.61
C ALA A 150 16.35 20.19 -23.72
N THR A 151 15.06 20.21 -23.41
CA THR A 151 13.98 20.53 -24.38
C THR A 151 14.09 21.96 -24.96
N PRO A 152 14.14 23.05 -24.17
CA PRO A 152 14.33 24.40 -24.68
C PRO A 152 15.72 24.60 -25.30
N GLY A 153 16.77 23.93 -24.78
CA GLY A 153 18.10 23.95 -25.40
C GLY A 153 18.11 23.36 -26.80
N PHE A 154 17.43 22.21 -26.98
CA PHE A 154 17.25 21.60 -28.30
C PHE A 154 16.41 22.49 -29.23
N TYR A 155 15.34 23.11 -28.71
CA TYR A 155 14.53 24.05 -29.48
C TYR A 155 15.33 25.26 -29.96
N ALA A 156 16.17 25.84 -29.10
CA ALA A 156 17.03 26.96 -29.46
C ALA A 156 18.07 26.59 -30.53
N LEU A 157 18.71 25.41 -30.40
CA LEU A 157 19.65 24.90 -31.40
C LEU A 157 18.98 24.63 -32.75
N ALA A 158 17.80 24.02 -32.71
CA ALA A 158 16.97 23.74 -33.87
C ALA A 158 16.61 25.05 -34.62
N PHE A 159 16.16 26.06 -33.89
CA PHE A 159 15.83 27.38 -34.45
C PHE A 159 17.05 28.13 -35.01
N TRP A 160 18.20 28.03 -34.33
CA TRP A 160 19.43 28.64 -34.83
C TRP A 160 19.86 28.03 -36.17
N GLY A 161 19.74 26.70 -36.30
CA GLY A 161 20.03 25.96 -37.54
C GLY A 161 19.09 26.27 -38.71
N SER A 162 17.84 26.67 -38.44
CA SER A 162 16.87 27.01 -39.51
C SER A 162 17.07 28.40 -40.12
N GLY A 163 17.98 29.23 -39.61
CA GLY A 163 18.27 30.56 -40.18
C GLY A 163 17.11 31.56 -40.09
N SER A 164 16.08 31.26 -39.29
CA SER A 164 14.82 32.01 -39.17
C SER A 164 14.91 33.25 -38.26
N TRP A 165 15.95 34.08 -38.46
CA TRP A 165 16.31 35.18 -37.56
C TRP A 165 15.24 36.28 -37.43
N ASN A 166 14.31 36.37 -38.38
CA ASN A 166 13.20 37.33 -38.37
C ASN A 166 12.15 37.08 -37.27
N ARG A 167 12.19 35.93 -36.58
CA ARG A 167 11.24 35.56 -35.50
C ARG A 167 11.90 35.51 -34.11
N SER A 168 13.03 36.19 -33.93
CA SER A 168 13.83 36.14 -32.70
C SER A 168 13.04 36.50 -31.44
N GLY A 169 12.09 37.44 -31.52
CA GLY A 169 11.25 37.84 -30.38
C GLY A 169 10.34 36.73 -29.84
N GLN A 170 9.63 36.02 -30.72
CA GLN A 170 8.70 34.94 -30.34
C GLN A 170 9.45 33.72 -29.76
N MET A 171 10.64 33.42 -30.29
CA MET A 171 11.50 32.34 -29.80
C MET A 171 11.85 32.52 -28.31
N TRP A 172 12.22 33.73 -27.89
CA TRP A 172 12.60 33.99 -26.50
C TRP A 172 11.42 33.79 -25.54
N THR A 173 10.22 34.21 -25.92
CA THR A 173 9.01 34.00 -25.12
C THR A 173 8.73 32.52 -24.92
N GLU A 174 8.84 31.71 -25.97
CA GLU A 174 8.60 30.26 -25.91
C GLU A 174 9.68 29.53 -25.09
N ILE A 175 10.96 29.90 -25.23
CA ILE A 175 12.05 29.35 -24.42
C ILE A 175 11.83 29.66 -22.94
N VAL A 176 11.51 30.92 -22.60
CA VAL A 176 11.24 31.32 -21.22
C VAL A 176 10.05 30.54 -20.66
N PHE A 177 8.99 30.36 -21.45
CA PHE A 177 7.83 29.56 -21.06
C PHE A 177 8.19 28.08 -20.82
N LEU A 178 8.97 27.46 -21.70
CA LEU A 178 9.44 26.07 -21.57
C LEU A 178 10.37 25.88 -20.36
N VAL A 179 11.22 26.86 -20.06
CA VAL A 179 12.04 26.84 -18.84
C VAL A 179 11.14 26.97 -17.60
N MET A 180 10.18 27.89 -17.61
CA MET A 180 9.26 28.10 -16.49
C MET A 180 8.42 26.84 -16.19
N ILE A 181 7.83 26.21 -17.21
CA ILE A 181 7.05 24.98 -17.03
C ILE A 181 7.93 23.83 -16.54
N SER A 182 9.19 23.77 -16.97
CA SER A 182 10.14 22.74 -16.53
C SER A 182 10.52 22.89 -15.06
N LEU A 183 10.71 24.12 -14.61
CA LEU A 183 10.89 24.43 -13.18
C LEU A 183 9.63 24.08 -12.37
N LEU A 184 8.44 24.40 -12.89
CA LEU A 184 7.17 24.03 -12.26
C LEU A 184 7.00 22.51 -12.17
N CYS A 185 7.28 21.78 -13.25
CA CYS A 185 7.26 20.32 -13.29
C CYS A 185 8.27 19.71 -12.31
N THR A 186 9.46 20.30 -12.18
CA THR A 186 10.47 19.86 -11.22
C THR A 186 9.98 20.04 -9.78
N ALA A 187 9.39 21.20 -9.47
CA ALA A 187 8.79 21.47 -8.17
C ALA A 187 7.63 20.50 -7.87
N LEU A 188 6.75 20.27 -8.84
CA LEU A 188 5.64 19.32 -8.73
C LEU A 188 6.15 17.89 -8.52
N SER A 189 7.17 17.46 -9.29
CA SER A 189 7.80 16.15 -9.14
C SER A 189 8.37 15.98 -7.74
N SER A 190 9.02 17.00 -7.18
CA SER A 190 9.56 16.99 -5.82
C SER A 190 8.44 16.87 -4.77
N MET A 191 7.37 17.63 -4.92
CA MET A 191 6.21 17.60 -4.02
C MET A 191 5.49 16.24 -4.06
N LEU A 192 5.20 15.72 -5.26
CA LEU A 192 4.58 14.41 -5.45
C LEU A 192 5.45 13.28 -4.89
N TYR A 193 6.76 13.38 -5.07
CA TYR A 193 7.69 12.38 -4.52
C TYR A 193 7.65 12.37 -3.00
N THR A 194 7.67 13.56 -2.37
CA THR A 194 7.58 13.71 -0.92
C THR A 194 6.24 13.19 -0.39
N GLN A 195 5.13 13.49 -1.09
CA GLN A 195 3.80 13.01 -0.74
C GLN A 195 3.67 11.48 -0.87
N ARG A 196 4.26 10.88 -1.91
CA ARG A 196 4.28 9.42 -2.08
C ARG A 196 5.05 8.73 -0.96
N HIS A 197 6.19 9.28 -0.57
CA HIS A 197 6.98 8.74 0.53
C HIS A 197 6.25 8.87 1.89
N SER A 198 5.62 10.02 2.16
CA SER A 198 4.86 10.20 3.40
C SER A 198 3.62 9.29 3.47
N SER A 199 2.90 9.15 2.36
CA SER A 199 1.74 8.25 2.26
C SER A 199 2.14 6.79 2.48
N TYR A 200 3.27 6.36 1.90
CA TYR A 200 3.80 5.01 2.10
C TYR A 200 4.15 4.74 3.57
N ARG A 201 4.86 5.69 4.22
CA ARG A 201 5.22 5.60 5.65
C ARG A 201 3.98 5.52 6.54
N ALA A 202 3.01 6.39 6.32
CA ALA A 202 1.77 6.40 7.07
C ALA A 202 0.99 5.08 6.91
N HIS A 203 0.98 4.50 5.71
CA HIS A 203 0.33 3.21 5.48
C HIS A 203 1.04 2.07 6.21
N GLN A 204 2.38 2.03 6.19
CA GLN A 204 3.15 1.02 6.94
C GLN A 204 2.96 1.15 8.45
N GLU A 205 2.93 2.36 8.98
CA GLU A 205 2.69 2.62 10.40
C GLU A 205 1.27 2.18 10.80
N ALA A 206 0.26 2.48 9.97
CA ALA A 206 -1.10 2.01 10.20
C ALA A 206 -1.20 0.47 10.25
N LEU A 207 -0.51 -0.24 9.34
CA LEU A 207 -0.47 -1.69 9.36
C LEU A 207 0.19 -2.26 10.62
N ARG A 208 1.26 -1.63 11.11
CA ARG A 208 1.92 -2.02 12.36
C ARG A 208 1.01 -1.81 13.56
N ILE A 209 0.39 -0.64 13.68
CA ILE A 209 -0.54 -0.31 14.77
C ILE A 209 -1.73 -1.28 14.77
N ALA A 210 -2.26 -1.63 13.58
CA ALA A 210 -3.35 -2.59 13.47
C ALA A 210 -2.96 -3.99 13.98
N GLU A 211 -1.74 -4.46 13.64
CA GLU A 211 -1.25 -5.76 14.12
C GLU A 211 -0.98 -5.75 15.64
N ASP A 212 -0.36 -4.69 16.16
CA ASP A 212 -0.12 -4.53 17.61
C ASP A 212 -1.43 -4.49 18.41
N LEU A 213 -2.44 -3.80 17.87
CA LEU A 213 -3.78 -3.76 18.46
C LEU A 213 -4.41 -5.16 18.46
N ARG A 214 -4.33 -5.89 17.34
CA ARG A 214 -4.84 -7.26 17.22
C ARG A 214 -4.18 -8.19 18.24
N GLN A 215 -2.87 -8.10 18.41
CA GLN A 215 -2.13 -8.89 19.40
C GLN A 215 -2.52 -8.54 20.83
N SER A 216 -2.73 -7.26 21.13
CA SER A 216 -3.16 -6.80 22.45
C SER A 216 -4.57 -7.30 22.79
N GLN A 217 -5.50 -7.23 21.83
CA GLN A 217 -6.85 -7.77 21.99
C GLN A 217 -6.84 -9.28 22.25
N LEU A 218 -6.01 -10.04 21.52
CA LEU A 218 -5.86 -11.48 21.76
C LEU A 218 -5.35 -11.77 23.18
N ARG A 219 -4.38 -11.01 23.68
CA ARG A 219 -3.89 -11.18 25.06
C ARG A 219 -4.96 -10.89 26.09
N VAL A 220 -5.77 -9.85 25.88
CA VAL A 220 -6.90 -9.52 26.76
C VAL A 220 -7.95 -10.63 26.76
N LEU A 221 -8.33 -11.15 25.59
CA LEU A 221 -9.28 -12.26 25.50
C LEU A 221 -8.75 -13.52 26.19
N LEU A 222 -7.46 -13.84 26.03
CA LEU A 222 -6.83 -14.97 26.71
C LEU A 222 -6.78 -14.79 28.23
N SER A 223 -6.47 -13.58 28.72
CA SER A 223 -6.43 -13.31 30.16
C SER A 223 -7.83 -13.32 30.78
N GLU A 224 -8.83 -12.81 30.08
CA GLU A 224 -10.23 -12.85 30.52
C GLU A 224 -10.74 -14.28 30.59
N ASN A 225 -10.44 -15.11 29.57
CA ASN A 225 -10.79 -16.52 29.57
C ASN A 225 -10.10 -17.27 30.71
N ALA A 226 -8.80 -17.07 30.91
CA ALA A 226 -8.05 -17.67 32.02
C ALA A 226 -8.60 -17.24 33.39
N ALA A 227 -8.95 -15.97 33.55
CA ALA A 227 -9.56 -15.47 34.78
C ALA A 227 -10.96 -16.07 35.01
N SER A 228 -11.76 -16.23 33.96
CA SER A 228 -13.07 -16.89 34.01
C SER A 228 -12.94 -18.36 34.41
N MET A 229 -12.01 -19.09 33.77
CA MET A 229 -11.66 -20.46 34.14
C MET A 229 -11.15 -20.58 35.57
N GLY A 230 -10.33 -19.63 36.03
CA GLY A 230 -9.84 -19.57 37.41
C GLY A 230 -10.97 -19.38 38.42
N ARG A 231 -11.92 -18.47 38.15
CA ARG A 231 -13.12 -18.28 38.98
C ARG A 231 -14.01 -19.53 39.00
N LEU A 232 -14.20 -20.17 37.85
CA LEU A 232 -14.94 -21.43 37.75
C LEU A 232 -14.26 -22.52 38.58
N ALA A 233 -12.95 -22.72 38.42
CA ALA A 233 -12.18 -23.71 39.16
C ALA A 233 -12.22 -23.49 40.67
N ALA A 234 -12.16 -22.23 41.12
CA ALA A 234 -12.29 -21.87 42.53
C ALA A 234 -13.70 -22.20 43.07
N ALA A 235 -14.76 -21.84 42.34
CA ALA A 235 -16.13 -22.17 42.70
C ALA A 235 -16.35 -23.71 42.76
N LEU A 236 -15.87 -24.44 41.75
CA LEU A 236 -15.95 -25.91 41.72
C LEU A 236 -15.16 -26.55 42.87
N SER A 237 -13.99 -26.02 43.22
CA SER A 237 -13.18 -26.53 44.35
C SER A 237 -13.90 -26.35 45.68
N HIS A 238 -14.55 -25.20 45.87
CA HIS A 238 -15.37 -24.93 47.04
C HIS A 238 -16.55 -25.91 47.13
N ASP A 239 -17.26 -26.10 46.02
CA ASP A 239 -18.43 -26.99 45.95
C ASP A 239 -18.07 -28.47 46.08
N PHE A 240 -16.85 -28.88 45.71
CA PHE A 240 -16.34 -30.24 45.94
C PHE A 240 -15.85 -30.48 47.37
N ASN A 241 -15.17 -29.51 47.98
CA ASN A 241 -14.64 -29.66 49.33
C ASN A 241 -15.73 -29.90 50.38
N SER A 242 -16.93 -29.33 50.20
CA SER A 242 -18.05 -29.52 51.12
C SER A 242 -18.52 -30.98 51.24
N PRO A 243 -18.96 -31.67 50.17
CA PRO A 243 -19.36 -33.08 50.24
C PRO A 243 -18.19 -34.02 50.52
N ILE A 244 -16.97 -33.73 50.06
CA ILE A 244 -15.78 -34.53 50.42
C ILE A 244 -15.50 -34.46 51.93
N GLY A 245 -15.59 -33.26 52.52
CA GLY A 245 -15.44 -33.07 53.96
C GLY A 245 -16.49 -33.84 54.76
N ALA A 246 -17.75 -33.81 54.32
CA ALA A 246 -18.84 -34.58 54.92
C ALA A 246 -18.60 -36.09 54.79
N LEU A 247 -18.24 -36.59 53.59
CA LEU A 247 -17.89 -37.99 53.36
C LEU A 247 -16.79 -38.48 54.29
N ARG A 248 -15.70 -37.71 54.39
CA ARG A 248 -14.55 -38.06 55.24
C ARG A 248 -14.95 -38.10 56.70
N SER A 249 -15.66 -37.09 57.19
CA SER A 249 -16.13 -37.03 58.59
C SER A 249 -17.06 -38.21 58.92
N SER A 250 -18.01 -38.50 58.03
CA SER A 250 -18.92 -39.64 58.22
C SER A 250 -18.17 -40.99 58.17
N ALA A 251 -17.19 -41.15 57.29
CA ALA A 251 -16.37 -42.37 57.22
C ALA A 251 -15.49 -42.58 58.46
N GLU A 252 -14.84 -41.52 58.97
CA GLU A 252 -14.05 -41.58 60.22
C GLU A 252 -14.95 -41.95 61.42
N THR A 253 -16.16 -41.40 61.47
CA THR A 253 -17.16 -41.71 62.50
C THR A 253 -17.66 -43.15 62.40
N LEU A 254 -17.91 -43.66 61.17
CA LEU A 254 -18.28 -45.05 60.92
C LEU A 254 -17.20 -46.03 61.39
N LEU A 255 -15.93 -45.76 61.09
CA LEU A 255 -14.81 -46.59 61.52
C LEU A 255 -14.68 -46.62 63.05
N SER A 256 -14.85 -45.46 63.71
CA SER A 256 -14.84 -45.35 65.17
C SER A 256 -15.99 -46.13 65.83
N LEU A 257 -17.21 -46.02 65.28
CA LEU A 257 -18.38 -46.77 65.77
C LEU A 257 -18.25 -48.27 65.53
N ALA A 258 -17.76 -48.70 64.37
CA ALA A 258 -17.53 -50.10 64.05
C ALA A 258 -16.58 -50.78 65.06
N GLY A 259 -15.51 -50.10 65.47
CA GLY A 259 -14.59 -50.58 66.51
C GLY A 259 -15.24 -50.71 67.90
N ARG A 260 -16.31 -49.94 68.17
CA ARG A 260 -17.03 -49.92 69.47
C ARG A 260 -18.21 -50.90 69.54
N ILE A 261 -18.74 -51.34 68.39
CA ILE A 261 -19.85 -52.31 68.32
C ILE A 261 -19.42 -53.71 68.80
N SER A 262 -18.18 -54.13 68.52
CA SER A 262 -17.68 -55.47 68.87
C SER A 262 -17.62 -55.76 70.38
N PRO A 263 -17.22 -54.82 71.27
CA PRO A 263 -17.22 -55.04 72.72
C PRO A 263 -18.51 -54.62 73.46
N ALA A 264 -19.54 -54.09 72.80
CA ALA A 264 -20.68 -53.46 73.48
C ALA A 264 -21.78 -54.45 73.97
N PRO A 265 -22.44 -54.18 75.12
CA PRO A 265 -23.64 -54.90 75.61
C PRO A 265 -24.82 -54.83 74.63
N ALA A 266 -25.72 -55.82 74.66
CA ALA A 266 -26.81 -55.98 73.70
C ALA A 266 -27.72 -54.74 73.55
N GLU A 267 -28.07 -54.08 74.66
CA GLU A 267 -28.87 -52.83 74.65
C GLU A 267 -28.17 -51.66 73.93
N LYS A 268 -26.86 -51.45 74.15
CA LYS A 268 -26.08 -50.39 73.49
C LYS A 268 -25.76 -50.70 72.03
N ARG A 269 -25.82 -51.97 71.65
CA ARG A 269 -25.50 -52.42 70.29
C ARG A 269 -26.56 -51.99 69.27
N GLU A 270 -27.83 -52.00 69.68
CA GLU A 270 -28.95 -51.54 68.83
C GLU A 270 -28.85 -50.02 68.53
N GLU A 271 -28.52 -49.22 69.54
CA GLU A 271 -28.33 -47.77 69.40
C GLU A 271 -27.13 -47.43 68.49
N LEU A 272 -26.01 -48.14 68.65
CA LEU A 272 -24.83 -47.99 67.79
C LEU A 272 -25.09 -48.42 66.33
N LEU A 273 -25.92 -49.45 66.12
CA LEU A 273 -26.32 -49.89 64.77
C LEU A 273 -27.25 -48.89 64.09
N ALA A 274 -28.14 -48.24 64.84
CA ALA A 274 -28.98 -47.16 64.32
C ALA A 274 -28.12 -45.95 63.86
N ALA A 275 -27.16 -45.52 64.69
CA ALA A 275 -26.23 -44.45 64.34
C ALA A 275 -25.35 -44.80 63.13
N LEU A 276 -24.89 -46.05 63.01
CA LEU A 276 -24.14 -46.55 61.84
C LEU A 276 -24.99 -46.45 60.56
N LYS A 277 -26.27 -46.81 60.64
CA LYS A 277 -27.20 -46.74 59.50
C LYS A 277 -27.41 -45.31 59.03
N GLU A 278 -27.59 -44.35 59.95
CA GLU A 278 -27.70 -42.92 59.61
C GLU A 278 -26.43 -42.38 58.95
N LEU A 279 -25.25 -42.77 59.44
CA LEU A 279 -23.98 -42.38 58.82
C LEU A 279 -23.79 -42.97 57.42
N CYS A 280 -24.21 -44.22 57.18
CA CYS A 280 -24.22 -44.81 55.85
C CYS A 280 -25.13 -44.05 54.87
N VAL A 281 -26.28 -43.55 55.35
CA VAL A 281 -27.16 -42.68 54.54
C VAL A 281 -26.46 -41.34 54.25
N ALA A 282 -25.83 -40.71 55.24
CA ALA A 282 -25.10 -39.45 55.05
C ALA A 282 -23.92 -39.57 54.06
N VAL A 283 -23.21 -40.72 54.08
CA VAL A 283 -22.15 -41.04 53.11
C VAL A 283 -22.75 -41.18 51.71
N ARG A 284 -23.85 -41.91 51.57
CA ARG A 284 -24.53 -42.08 50.27
C ARG A 284 -24.99 -40.74 49.71
N ASP A 285 -25.65 -39.90 50.51
CA ASP A 285 -26.14 -38.59 50.08
C ASP A 285 -25.01 -37.65 49.64
N SER A 286 -23.88 -37.67 50.36
CA SER A 286 -22.71 -36.87 49.98
C SER A 286 -22.05 -37.39 48.70
N SER A 287 -22.07 -38.70 48.47
CA SER A 287 -21.60 -39.32 47.21
C SER A 287 -22.51 -39.00 46.03
N GLU A 288 -23.84 -39.06 46.21
CA GLU A 288 -24.82 -38.67 45.19
C GLU A 288 -24.69 -37.17 44.84
N ARG A 289 -24.47 -36.30 45.84
CA ARG A 289 -24.17 -34.88 45.58
C ARG A 289 -22.91 -34.69 44.74
N LEU A 290 -21.79 -35.35 45.08
CA LEU A 290 -20.57 -35.30 44.29
C LEU A 290 -20.79 -35.75 42.83
N TYR A 291 -21.51 -36.85 42.65
CA TYR A 291 -21.86 -37.36 41.32
C TYR A 291 -22.69 -36.35 40.53
N SER A 292 -23.67 -35.71 41.18
CA SER A 292 -24.50 -34.68 40.54
C SER A 292 -23.70 -33.45 40.09
N ILE A 293 -22.69 -33.04 40.88
CA ILE A 293 -21.80 -31.91 40.55
C ILE A 293 -20.91 -32.29 39.35
N ILE A 294 -20.29 -33.48 39.35
CA ILE A 294 -19.46 -33.97 38.24
C ILE A 294 -20.29 -34.09 36.95
N ALA A 295 -21.49 -34.66 37.01
CA ALA A 295 -22.38 -34.79 35.86
C ALA A 295 -22.88 -33.44 35.32
N ARG A 296 -22.86 -32.39 36.15
CA ARG A 296 -23.17 -31.01 35.72
C ARG A 296 -21.97 -30.39 34.99
N ILE A 297 -20.75 -30.63 35.46
CA ILE A 297 -19.51 -30.16 34.81
C ILE A 297 -19.30 -30.81 33.44
N GLN A 298 -19.52 -32.13 33.33
CA GLN A 298 -19.38 -32.87 32.07
C GLN A 298 -20.36 -32.41 30.97
N ARG A 299 -21.40 -31.65 31.32
CA ARG A 299 -22.32 -31.03 30.34
C ARG A 299 -21.83 -29.67 29.82
N PHE A 300 -20.83 -29.07 30.46
CA PHE A 300 -20.25 -27.78 30.07
C PHE A 300 -18.90 -27.93 29.35
N THR A 301 -18.22 -29.06 29.51
CA THR A 301 -17.04 -29.47 28.73
C THR A 301 -17.45 -30.27 27.51
#